data_AF-A0AAW2BM45-F1
#
_entry.id   AF-A0AAW2BM45-F1
#
_cell.length_a   1.000
_cell.length_b   1.000
_cell.length_c   1.000
_cell.angle_alpha   90.00
_cell.angle_beta   90.00
_cell.angle_gamma   90.00
#
_symmetry.space_group_name_H-M   'P 1'
#
loop_
_entity.id
_entity.type
_entity.pdbx_description
1 polymer ?
#
loop_
_entity_poly.entity_id
_entity_poly.type
_entity_poly.pdbx_seq_one_letter_code
_entity_poly.pdbx_strand_id
1 'polypeptide(L)' 'MESERLKGAQHVAGGGGKLCVVCGGNGIVVVDVVASSKKLWVLDMPMGFEALRVHILPRMTRPDFDFLVLTSTSME' A
#
# COMPACT_ATOMS: atom_id res chain seq x y z
N MET A 1 12.24 -9.84 5.28
CA MET A 1 11.15 -10.73 4.84
C MET A 1 11.37 -10.97 3.36
N GLU A 2 11.53 -12.24 2.98
CA GLU A 2 11.64 -12.65 1.58
C GLU A 2 10.45 -13.57 1.28
N SER A 3 9.84 -13.43 0.11
CA SER A 3 8.70 -14.24 -0.29
C SER A 3 8.69 -14.44 -1.80
N GLU A 4 8.61 -15.69 -2.23
CA GLU A 4 8.45 -16.07 -3.63
C GLU A 4 7.22 -15.44 -4.27
N ARG A 5 6.20 -15.14 -3.47
CA ARG A 5 4.93 -14.52 -3.92
C ARG A 5 5.11 -13.10 -4.43
N LEU A 6 6.24 -12.45 -4.13
CA LEU A 6 6.56 -11.08 -4.55
C LEU A 6 7.42 -11.04 -5.81
N LYS A 7 7.88 -12.19 -6.32
CA LYS A 7 8.60 -12.25 -7.58
C LYS A 7 7.66 -11.87 -8.73
N GLY A 8 8.17 -11.08 -9.68
CA GLY A 8 7.37 -10.57 -10.79
C GLY A 8 6.41 -9.43 -10.40
N ALA A 9 6.75 -8.66 -9.36
CA ALA A 9 6.01 -7.46 -9.00
C ALA A 9 5.98 -6.45 -10.16
N GLN A 10 4.78 -6.05 -10.58
CA GLN A 10 4.55 -5.10 -11.67
C GLN A 10 4.21 -3.71 -11.14
N HIS A 11 3.45 -3.65 -10.04
CA HIS A 11 3.03 -2.39 -9.42
C HIS A 11 3.12 -2.46 -7.91
N VAL A 12 3.43 -1.33 -7.28
CA VAL A 12 3.57 -1.21 -5.82
C VAL A 12 2.97 0.11 -5.36
N ALA A 13 2.21 0.09 -4.26
CA ALA A 13 1.80 1.28 -3.53
C ALA A 13 2.04 1.09 -2.03
N GLY A 14 2.52 2.14 -1.36
CA GLY A 14 2.75 2.20 0.08
C GLY A 14 1.89 3.28 0.74
N GLY A 15 1.38 3.01 1.94
CA GLY A 15 0.56 3.96 2.71
C GLY A 15 0.04 3.34 4.00
N GLY A 16 -0.14 4.15 5.05
CA GLY A 16 -0.73 3.69 6.33
C GLY A 16 -0.02 2.51 7.00
N GLY A 17 1.29 2.34 6.78
CA GLY A 17 2.08 1.21 7.28
C GLY A 17 1.84 -0.11 6.55
N LYS A 18 1.24 -0.07 5.36
CA LYS A 18 0.98 -1.21 4.48
C LYS A 18 1.67 -0.99 3.12
N LEU A 19 2.00 -2.10 2.46
CA LEU A 19 2.44 -2.14 1.08
C LEU A 19 1.50 -3.06 0.30
N CYS A 20 0.97 -2.60 -0.83
CA CYS A 20 0.21 -3.43 -1.76
C CYS A 20 1.05 -3.64 -3.01
N VAL A 21 1.22 -4.90 -3.41
CA VAL A 21 2.05 -5.32 -4.54
C VAL A 21 1.19 -6.11 -5.51
N VAL A 22 1.16 -5.70 -6.78
CA VAL A 22 0.56 -6.48 -7.86
C VAL A 22 1.61 -7.41 -8.42
N CYS A 23 1.37 -8.72 -8.36
CA CYS A 23 2.25 -9.73 -8.92
C CYS A 23 1.55 -10.40 -10.11
N GLY A 24 2.21 -10.39 -11.28
CA GLY A 24 1.63 -10.93 -12.51
C GLY A 24 1.17 -12.39 -12.31
N GLY A 25 -0.13 -12.64 -12.47
CA GLY A 25 -0.75 -13.96 -12.33
C GLY A 25 -1.08 -14.42 -10.90
N ASN A 26 -0.59 -13.74 -9.85
CA ASN A 26 -0.74 -14.16 -8.44
C ASN A 26 -1.60 -13.19 -7.60
N GLY A 27 -2.22 -12.21 -8.24
CA GLY A 27 -3.13 -11.26 -7.60
C GLY A 27 -2.42 -10.11 -6.87
N ILE A 28 -3.08 -9.55 -5.85
CA ILE A 28 -2.57 -8.42 -5.07
C ILE A 28 -2.11 -8.93 -3.71
N VAL A 29 -0.85 -8.71 -3.39
CA VAL A 29 -0.24 -9.06 -2.11
C VAL A 29 -0.21 -7.82 -1.21
N VAL A 30 -0.82 -7.91 -0.03
CA VAL A 30 -0.75 -6.87 1.00
C VAL A 30 0.27 -7.27 2.05
N VAL A 31 1.19 -6.38 2.38
CA VAL A 31 2.23 -6.58 3.39
C VAL A 31 2.07 -5.54 4.49
N ASP A 32 2.03 -6.00 5.74
CA ASP A 32 2.17 -5.11 6.89
C ASP A 32 3.66 -4.85 7.16
N VAL A 33 4.09 -3.62 6.88
CA VAL A 33 5.49 -3.22 7.02
C VAL A 33 5.80 -2.67 8.42
N VAL A 34 4.79 -2.28 9.20
CA VAL A 34 4.98 -1.75 10.55
C VAL A 34 4.91 -2.82 11.63
N ALA A 35 4.27 -3.96 11.36
CA ALA A 35 4.26 -5.09 12.28
C ALA A 35 5.69 -5.62 12.56
N SER A 36 5.96 -6.01 13.81
CA SER A 36 7.24 -6.59 14.25
C SER A 36 7.56 -7.88 13.49
N SER A 37 6.58 -8.76 13.37
CA SER A 37 6.57 -9.86 12.40
C SER A 37 5.77 -9.43 11.16
N LYS A 38 6.42 -9.43 10.00
CA LYS A 38 5.80 -9.00 8.74
C LYS A 38 4.68 -9.97 8.38
N LYS A 39 3.47 -9.43 8.21
CA LYS A 39 2.28 -10.19 7.84
C LYS A 39 1.98 -9.97 6.37
N LEU A 40 1.52 -11.01 5.70
CA LEU A 40 1.20 -11.00 4.28
C LEU A 40 -0.19 -11.60 4.05
N TRP A 41 -0.99 -10.93 3.22
CA TRP A 41 -2.29 -11.39 2.76
C TRP A 41 -2.33 -11.34 1.23
N VAL A 42 -3.13 -12.20 0.62
CA VAL A 42 -3.38 -12.17 -0.82
C VAL A 42 -4.84 -11.87 -1.08
N LEU A 43 -5.07 -10.91 -1.95
CA LEU A 43 -6.34 -10.59 -2.55
C LEU A 43 -6.37 -11.21 -3.94
N ASP A 44 -7.36 -12.06 -4.15
CA ASP A 44 -7.63 -12.64 -5.46
C ASP A 44 -8.11 -11.56 -6.42
N MET A 45 -7.64 -11.66 -7.66
CA MET A 45 -8.14 -10.80 -8.74
C MET A 45 -9.44 -11.38 -9.30
N PRO A 46 -10.43 -10.53 -9.63
CA PRO A 46 -11.62 -10.98 -10.33
C PRO A 46 -11.24 -11.69 -11.63
N MET A 47 -11.91 -12.80 -11.93
CA MET A 47 -11.66 -13.57 -13.16
C MET A 47 -11.85 -12.68 -14.40
N GLY A 48 -10.89 -12.73 -15.32
CA GLY A 48 -10.93 -11.95 -16.56
C GLY A 48 -10.42 -10.50 -16.43
N PHE A 49 -9.92 -10.09 -15.27
CA PHE A 49 -9.36 -8.76 -15.04
C PHE A 49 -7.90 -8.81 -14.62
N GLU A 50 -7.12 -7.82 -15.07
CA GLU A 50 -5.73 -7.59 -14.67
C GLU A 50 -5.61 -6.29 -13.87
N ALA A 51 -4.79 -6.31 -12.82
CA ALA A 51 -4.54 -5.12 -12.01
C ALA A 51 -3.50 -4.23 -12.69
N LEU A 52 -3.95 -3.10 -13.23
CA LEU A 52 -3.08 -2.12 -13.90
C LEU A 52 -2.43 -1.12 -12.94
N ARG A 53 -3.05 -0.88 -11.79
CA ARG A 53 -2.56 0.06 -10.78
C ARG A 53 -3.22 -0.20 -9.43
N VAL A 54 -2.49 0.05 -8.35
CA VAL A 54 -3.00 0.00 -6.97
C VAL A 54 -2.78 1.33 -6.27
N HIS A 55 -3.75 1.74 -5.46
CA HIS A 55 -3.71 2.93 -4.62
C HIS A 55 -4.09 2.55 -3.18
N ILE A 56 -3.33 3.05 -2.21
CA ILE A 56 -3.69 2.94 -0.80
C ILE A 56 -4.33 4.27 -0.40
N LEU A 57 -5.63 4.24 -0.12
CA LEU A 57 -6.36 5.40 0.33
C LEU A 57 -6.23 5.58 1.84
N PRO A 58 -6.19 6.83 2.34
CA PRO A 58 -6.27 7.11 3.77
C PRO A 58 -7.51 6.45 4.37
N ARG A 59 -7.42 6.03 5.64
CA ARG A 59 -8.62 5.59 6.36
C ARG A 59 -9.50 6.83 6.55
N MET A 60 -10.77 6.75 6.12
CA MET A 60 -11.70 7.88 6.16
C MET A 60 -11.91 8.47 7.57
N THR A 61 -11.57 7.72 8.63
CA THR A 61 -11.58 8.16 10.04
C THR A 61 -10.38 9.01 10.45
N ARG A 62 -9.37 9.12 9.59
CA ARG A 62 -8.16 9.93 9.78
C ARG A 62 -7.79 10.56 8.44
N PRO A 63 -8.28 11.77 8.17
CA PRO A 63 -7.83 12.52 7.01
C PRO A 63 -6.31 12.68 7.16
N ASP A 64 -5.51 12.27 6.17
CA ASP A 64 -4.05 12.50 6.13
C ASP A 64 -3.76 13.99 5.83
N PHE A 65 -4.42 14.91 6.55
CA PHE A 65 -4.37 16.36 6.36
C PHE A 65 -3.28 17.04 7.21
N ASP A 66 -2.27 16.30 7.67
CA ASP A 66 -1.13 16.91 8.38
C ASP A 66 -0.15 17.62 7.43
N PHE A 67 -0.38 17.61 6.11
CA PHE A 67 0.48 18.31 5.14
C PHE A 67 0.21 19.83 5.03
N LEU A 68 -0.80 20.36 5.73
CA LEU A 68 -1.12 21.81 5.73
C LEU A 68 -0.89 22.51 7.07
N VAL A 69 -0.10 21.92 7.96
CA VAL A 69 0.63 22.71 8.96
C VAL A 69 2.07 22.87 8.48
N LEU A 70 2.23 23.48 7.30
CA LEU A 70 3.33 24.42 7.18
C LEU A 70 3.05 25.43 8.28
N THR A 71 3.87 25.42 9.32
CA THR A 71 3.93 26.49 10.31
C THR A 71 4.18 27.78 9.54
N SER A 72 3.12 28.44 9.10
CA SER A 72 3.07 29.87 8.86
C SER A 72 3.18 30.55 10.23
N THR A 73 4.30 30.37 10.90
CA THR A 73 4.78 31.39 11.83
C THR A 73 5.43 32.46 10.95
N SER A 74 4.56 33.25 10.34
CA SER A 74 4.88 34.54 9.74
C SER A 74 4.58 35.60 10.79
N MET A 75 5.53 36.54 10.92
CA MET A 75 5.47 37.82 11.64
C MET A 75 5.54 37.73 13.18
N GLU A 76 6.74 37.98 13.72
CA GLU A 76 7.10 39.31 14.25
C GLU A 76 8.56 39.63 13.89
#